data_AF-A0AAE2BYK3-F1
#
_entry.id   AF-A0AAE2BYK3-F1
#
_cell.length_a   1.000
_cell.length_b   1.000
_cell.length_c   1.000
_cell.angle_alpha   90.00
_cell.angle_beta   90.00
_cell.angle_gamma   90.00
#
_symmetry.space_group_name_H-M   'P 1'
#
loop_
_entity.id
_entity.type
_entity.pdbx_description
1 polymer ?
#
loop_
_entity_poly.entity_id
_entity_poly.type
_entity_poly.pdbx_seq_one_letter_code
_entity_poly.pdbx_strand_id
1 'polypeptide(L)'
;MIFSSGAAVCDLFLLFFIPFLFQLYASTRGALWWVTKNEHQLRSIRFVNGAVALVVVVVCLEVRVVFHSFGRYIHVPPPLNYLLVTITMLGGAVAAGTYAVGMVSDAFSSLVFTALAVIVSAAGAVVVGFPILFLPLPSIAGFYLARFFTKKSLPAYSAFVVLGSLMVMWFVMHNYWDLNIWVAGMSLKSFCKLIVGSGILAMAIPGLAFLPPKLSFLTEAGLISHALLLCYIENNFFNYSNVYYYGMDEDVMYPSYMVVMTTFAGLAIVRRLSVDHRIGSKAVWVLICLYSSKLSMLFMASKAVLWVSAVLLLAVSPPLLLYKDKSKSASKMKPWQGYAHAGVVALSVWFCRETIFEVLQWWNGRPPSDGLLLGSCILLTGLACIPIVALHFSHVMVFCQEILGVGCSSWSAVHPHAATNSSGMDYHSDLIRSARQSADDISIYGFMASKPTWPSWLLLAAILLTLAAVTSIIPIKYIVELRTVYAIAVGIALGIYISAEYFLQAAILHALIIVTMVCTSVFVVFTHLPSASSTKLLPWIFALIVAPLSSDILTGGPGEN
;
A
#
# COMPACT_ATOMS: atom_id res chain seq x y z
N MET A 1 -3.62 -18.58 36.33
CA MET A 1 -2.51 -19.16 35.54
C MET A 1 -1.65 -18.09 34.84
N ILE A 2 -1.43 -16.89 35.41
CA ILE A 2 -0.63 -15.82 34.74
C ILE A 2 0.88 -15.92 35.07
N PHE A 3 1.27 -16.74 36.05
CA PHE A 3 2.66 -16.90 36.51
C PHE A 3 3.20 -18.33 36.33
N SER A 4 2.82 -19.02 35.26
CA SER A 4 3.20 -20.44 35.08
C SER A 4 4.61 -20.65 34.51
N SER A 5 5.28 -19.60 34.01
CA SER A 5 6.63 -19.68 33.43
C SER A 5 7.41 -18.38 33.59
N GLY A 6 8.74 -18.46 33.71
CA GLY A 6 9.61 -17.28 33.73
C GLY A 6 9.48 -16.39 32.48
N ALA A 7 9.05 -16.99 31.38
CA ALA A 7 8.70 -16.30 30.15
C ALA A 7 7.54 -15.30 30.30
N ALA A 8 6.45 -15.71 30.95
CA ALA A 8 5.28 -14.85 31.19
C ALA A 8 5.61 -13.68 32.12
N VAL A 9 6.50 -13.90 33.09
CA VAL A 9 7.01 -12.85 33.98
C VAL A 9 7.79 -11.80 33.19
N CYS A 10 8.70 -12.23 32.31
CA CYS A 10 9.44 -11.33 31.43
C CYS A 10 8.52 -10.52 30.51
N ASP A 11 7.46 -11.11 29.96
CA ASP A 11 6.50 -10.39 29.11
C ASP A 11 5.78 -9.29 29.86
N LEU A 12 5.33 -9.57 31.08
CA LEU A 12 4.63 -8.59 31.91
C LEU A 12 5.56 -7.42 32.26
N PHE A 13 6.83 -7.70 32.56
CA PHE A 13 7.83 -6.66 32.75
C PHE A 13 8.10 -5.87 31.47
N LEU A 14 8.24 -6.51 30.31
CA LEU A 14 8.44 -5.79 29.04
C LEU A 14 7.24 -4.89 28.71
N LEU A 15 6.02 -5.39 28.90
CA LEU A 15 4.78 -4.65 28.66
C LEU A 15 4.69 -3.37 29.52
N PHE A 16 5.14 -3.43 30.77
CA PHE A 16 5.14 -2.29 31.67
C PHE A 16 6.34 -1.35 31.48
N PHE A 17 7.55 -1.91 31.43
CA PHE A 17 8.78 -1.12 31.46
C PHE A 17 9.15 -0.50 30.10
N ILE A 18 8.72 -1.05 28.95
CA ILE A 18 8.99 -0.43 27.64
C ILE A 18 8.29 0.94 27.51
N PRO A 19 6.96 1.06 27.73
CA PRO A 19 6.29 2.37 27.73
C PRO A 19 6.84 3.31 28.80
N PHE A 20 7.16 2.78 29.99
CA PHE A 20 7.74 3.57 31.07
C PHE A 20 9.12 4.14 30.70
N LEU A 21 9.97 3.35 30.05
CA LEU A 21 11.27 3.78 29.57
C LEU A 21 11.12 4.86 28.49
N PHE A 22 10.20 4.68 27.55
CA PHE A 22 9.87 5.71 26.56
C PHE A 22 9.41 7.01 27.22
N GLN A 23 8.55 6.93 28.24
CA GLN A 23 8.11 8.09 29.00
C GLN A 23 9.28 8.78 29.73
N LEU A 24 10.23 8.04 30.28
CA LEU A 24 11.35 8.61 31.05
C LEU A 24 12.45 9.21 30.16
N TYR A 25 12.80 8.57 29.04
CA TYR A 25 13.87 9.01 28.14
C TYR A 25 13.42 9.92 27.01
N ALA A 26 12.22 9.72 26.45
CA ALA A 26 11.76 10.44 25.25
C ALA A 26 10.80 11.60 25.54
N SER A 27 10.32 11.77 26.78
CA SER A 27 9.38 12.84 27.12
C SER A 27 10.05 14.22 27.20
N THR A 28 9.84 15.02 26.17
CA THR A 28 10.38 16.39 26.04
C THR A 28 9.70 17.42 26.94
N ARG A 29 8.47 17.15 27.41
CA ARG A 29 7.70 18.04 28.30
C ARG A 29 7.87 17.73 29.79
N GLY A 30 8.84 16.88 30.12
CA GLY A 30 9.13 16.51 31.49
C GLY A 30 8.10 15.53 32.07
N ALA A 31 8.33 14.23 31.88
CA ALA A 31 7.58 13.19 32.57
C ALA A 31 7.68 13.30 34.10
N LEU A 32 6.67 12.83 34.84
CA LEU A 32 6.66 12.87 36.31
C LEU A 32 6.65 14.28 36.94
N TRP A 33 6.29 15.33 36.20
CA TRP A 33 6.18 16.71 36.71
C TRP A 33 5.27 16.83 37.95
N TRP A 34 4.36 15.89 38.15
CA TRP A 34 3.45 15.81 39.28
C TRP A 34 4.07 15.22 40.56
N VAL A 35 5.26 14.63 40.50
CA VAL A 35 5.92 13.96 41.65
C VAL A 35 6.63 14.97 42.57
N THR A 36 7.34 15.94 42.00
CA THR A 36 8.04 16.97 42.76
C THR A 36 8.19 18.24 41.93
N LYS A 37 8.12 19.40 42.62
CA LYS A 37 8.38 20.71 42.01
C LYS A 37 9.88 21.02 41.85
N ASN A 38 10.77 20.25 42.51
CA ASN A 38 12.21 20.46 42.44
C ASN A 38 12.81 19.76 41.21
N GLU A 39 13.35 20.55 40.27
CA GLU A 39 13.88 20.06 39.00
C GLU A 39 15.08 19.11 39.16
N HIS A 40 15.95 19.35 40.15
CA HIS A 40 17.12 18.50 40.40
C HIS A 40 16.71 17.12 40.92
N GLN A 41 15.77 17.08 41.87
CA GLN A 41 15.21 15.83 42.38
C GLN A 41 14.45 15.10 41.27
N LEU A 42 13.68 15.81 40.46
CA LEU A 42 12.94 15.22 39.34
C LEU A 42 13.89 14.59 38.30
N ARG A 43 15.01 15.25 37.98
CA ARG A 43 16.03 14.71 37.07
C ARG A 43 16.69 13.45 37.64
N SER A 44 17.01 13.46 38.94
CA SER A 44 17.59 12.29 39.63
C SER A 44 16.62 11.11 39.63
N ILE A 45 15.35 11.32 39.98
CA ILE A 45 14.31 10.28 39.96
C ILE A 45 14.14 9.69 38.56
N ARG A 46 14.09 10.52 37.51
CA ARG A 46 14.00 10.04 36.13
C ARG A 46 15.20 9.21 35.73
N PHE A 47 16.40 9.65 36.09
CA PHE A 47 17.62 8.94 35.73
C PHE A 47 17.71 7.58 36.42
N VAL A 48 17.47 7.53 37.74
CA VAL A 48 17.53 6.29 38.52
C VAL A 48 16.45 5.31 38.04
N ASN A 49 15.19 5.76 37.93
CA ASN A 49 14.11 4.90 37.46
C ASN A 49 14.29 4.50 35.99
N GLY A 50 14.87 5.36 35.17
CA GLY A 50 15.20 5.08 33.78
C GLY A 50 16.29 4.00 33.67
N ALA A 51 17.34 4.08 34.49
CA ALA A 51 18.40 3.08 34.56
C ALA A 51 17.87 1.72 35.05
N VAL A 52 17.03 1.72 36.09
CA VAL A 52 16.37 0.49 36.58
C VAL A 52 15.48 -0.11 35.49
N ALA A 53 14.64 0.70 34.85
CA ALA A 53 13.79 0.24 33.75
C ALA A 53 14.62 -0.34 32.59
N LEU A 54 15.73 0.31 32.23
CA LEU A 54 16.64 -0.14 31.19
C LEU A 54 17.23 -1.52 31.51
N VAL A 55 17.72 -1.71 32.73
CA VAL A 55 18.25 -3.01 33.19
C VAL A 55 17.17 -4.09 33.11
N VAL A 56 15.97 -3.83 33.63
CA VAL A 56 14.87 -4.80 33.60
C VAL A 56 14.48 -5.17 32.17
N VAL A 57 14.34 -4.19 31.28
CA VAL A 57 14.02 -4.43 29.86
C VAL A 57 15.10 -5.25 29.19
N VAL A 58 16.38 -4.90 29.37
CA VAL A 58 17.51 -5.61 28.77
C VAL A 58 17.55 -7.06 29.24
N VAL A 59 17.46 -7.32 30.54
CA VAL A 59 17.46 -8.68 31.09
C VAL A 59 16.27 -9.50 30.55
N CYS A 60 15.08 -8.90 30.46
CA CYS A 60 13.93 -9.59 29.89
C CYS A 60 14.12 -9.92 28.40
N LEU A 61 14.73 -9.02 27.62
CA LEU A 61 15.07 -9.27 26.21
C LEU A 61 16.18 -10.33 26.07
N GLU A 62 17.17 -10.35 26.96
CA GLU A 62 18.19 -11.40 26.99
C GLU A 62 17.55 -12.78 27.18
N VAL A 63 16.65 -12.93 28.16
CA VAL A 63 15.96 -14.19 28.42
C VAL A 63 15.04 -14.58 27.25
N ARG A 64 14.18 -13.66 26.77
CA ARG A 64 13.13 -13.98 25.79
C ARG A 64 13.60 -14.05 24.35
N VAL A 65 14.56 -13.21 23.96
CA VAL A 65 15.02 -13.10 22.57
C VAL A 65 16.36 -13.81 22.43
N VAL A 66 17.37 -13.41 23.20
CA VAL A 66 18.74 -13.87 22.96
C VAL A 66 18.91 -15.34 23.34
N PHE A 67 18.60 -15.73 24.58
CA PHE A 67 18.80 -17.11 25.04
C PHE A 67 17.70 -18.06 24.56
N HIS A 68 16.45 -17.62 24.56
CA HIS A 68 15.35 -18.48 24.14
C HIS A 68 15.28 -18.68 22.62
N SER A 69 15.35 -17.61 21.82
CA SER A 69 15.24 -17.72 20.35
C SER A 69 16.60 -17.91 19.66
N PHE A 70 17.64 -17.22 20.12
CA PHE A 70 18.96 -17.25 19.49
C PHE A 70 20.01 -18.10 20.22
N GLY A 71 19.65 -18.81 21.29
CA GLY A 71 20.60 -19.52 22.16
C GLY A 71 21.46 -20.54 21.41
N ARG A 72 20.92 -21.17 20.37
CA ARG A 72 21.64 -22.14 19.52
C ARG A 72 22.72 -21.53 18.64
N TYR A 73 22.68 -20.21 18.42
CA TYR A 73 23.65 -19.48 17.59
C TYR A 73 24.73 -18.79 18.43
N ILE A 74 24.66 -18.94 19.76
CA ILE A 74 25.70 -18.45 20.66
C ILE A 74 26.82 -19.49 20.69
N HIS A 75 27.99 -19.12 20.19
CA HIS A 75 29.12 -20.04 20.06
C HIS A 75 29.97 -20.16 21.34
N VAL A 76 29.70 -19.32 22.34
CA VAL A 76 30.44 -19.29 23.61
C VAL A 76 29.81 -20.25 24.61
N PRO A 77 30.58 -21.11 25.30
CA PRO A 77 30.04 -21.99 26.33
C PRO A 77 29.65 -21.23 27.61
N PRO A 78 28.66 -21.72 28.38
CA PRO A 78 28.41 -21.26 29.74
C PRO A 78 29.63 -21.43 30.66
N PRO A 79 29.88 -20.53 31.63
CA PRO A 79 29.06 -19.37 32.01
C PRO A 79 29.41 -18.07 31.25
N LEU A 80 30.43 -18.09 30.37
CA LEU A 80 30.94 -16.89 29.70
C LEU A 80 29.93 -16.29 28.71
N ASN A 81 29.03 -17.10 28.16
CA ASN A 81 27.94 -16.62 27.30
C ASN A 81 27.04 -15.59 28.01
N TYR A 82 26.62 -15.86 29.25
CA TYR A 82 25.79 -14.95 30.03
C TYR A 82 26.50 -13.62 30.24
N LEU A 83 27.76 -13.67 30.68
CA LEU A 83 28.55 -12.47 30.93
C LEU A 83 28.75 -11.63 29.65
N LEU A 84 29.13 -12.26 28.54
CA LEU A 84 29.40 -11.52 27.29
C LEU A 84 28.13 -10.97 26.63
N VAL A 85 27.02 -11.74 26.68
CA VAL A 85 25.72 -11.26 26.19
C VAL A 85 25.27 -10.06 27.01
N THR A 86 25.33 -10.14 28.34
CA THR A 86 24.93 -9.03 29.22
C THR A 86 25.83 -7.81 29.04
N ILE A 87 27.15 -7.98 28.93
CA ILE A 87 28.07 -6.86 28.61
C ILE A 87 27.67 -6.20 27.29
N THR A 88 27.34 -6.99 26.26
CA THR A 88 27.00 -6.46 24.94
C THR A 88 25.67 -5.71 24.96
N MET A 89 24.61 -6.34 25.47
CA MET A 89 23.26 -5.80 25.48
C MET A 89 23.13 -4.62 26.45
N LEU A 90 23.53 -4.81 27.72
CA LEU A 90 23.44 -3.76 28.73
C LEU A 90 24.44 -2.64 28.47
N GLY A 91 25.68 -2.96 28.09
CA GLY A 91 26.69 -1.96 27.75
C GLY A 91 26.27 -1.10 26.55
N GLY A 92 25.71 -1.72 25.51
CA GLY A 92 25.15 -1.00 24.36
C GLY A 92 23.95 -0.12 24.73
N ALA A 93 23.02 -0.66 25.55
CA ALA A 93 21.84 0.06 26.02
C ALA A 93 22.21 1.27 26.91
N VAL A 94 23.17 1.09 27.82
CA VAL A 94 23.69 2.17 28.70
C VAL A 94 24.43 3.22 27.87
N ALA A 95 25.25 2.81 26.90
CA ALA A 95 25.92 3.74 25.98
C ALA A 95 24.89 4.60 25.22
N ALA A 96 23.86 3.97 24.64
CA ALA A 96 22.78 4.66 23.94
C ALA A 96 22.00 5.61 24.87
N GLY A 97 21.63 5.14 26.07
CA GLY A 97 20.88 5.94 27.05
C GLY A 97 21.65 7.14 27.58
N THR A 98 22.93 6.97 27.93
CA THR A 98 23.79 8.06 28.42
C THR A 98 24.05 9.11 27.34
N TYR A 99 24.22 8.69 26.08
CA TYR A 99 24.31 9.61 24.96
C TYR A 99 22.99 10.34 24.70
N ALA A 100 21.84 9.64 24.74
CA ALA A 100 20.52 10.23 24.51
C ALA A 100 20.14 11.29 25.56
N VAL A 101 20.57 11.12 26.81
CA VAL A 101 20.36 12.08 27.91
C VAL A 101 21.41 13.21 27.89
N GLY A 102 22.42 13.14 27.02
CA GLY A 102 23.44 14.18 26.86
C GLY A 102 24.53 14.16 27.94
N MET A 103 24.80 13.01 28.56
CA MET A 103 25.83 12.88 29.61
C MET A 103 27.26 12.76 29.06
N VAL A 104 27.41 12.60 27.74
CA VAL A 104 28.71 12.53 27.07
C VAL A 104 29.12 13.94 26.64
N SER A 105 29.69 14.71 27.57
CA SER A 105 30.15 16.09 27.34
C SER A 105 31.65 16.26 27.54
N ASP A 106 32.20 15.62 28.58
CA ASP A 106 33.55 15.88 29.05
C ASP A 106 34.56 14.87 28.50
N ALA A 107 35.86 15.20 28.53
CA ALA A 107 36.95 14.34 28.05
C ALA A 107 36.96 12.96 28.74
N PHE A 108 36.67 12.91 30.04
CA PHE A 108 36.58 11.66 30.78
C PHE A 108 35.35 10.83 30.36
N SER A 109 34.16 11.46 30.30
CA SER A 109 32.92 10.78 29.90
C SER A 109 32.99 10.23 28.46
N SER A 110 33.65 10.95 27.56
CA SER A 110 33.86 10.53 26.17
C SER A 110 34.89 9.40 26.04
N LEU A 111 35.91 9.37 26.91
CA LEU A 111 36.85 8.25 27.00
C LEU A 111 36.14 6.99 27.51
N VAL A 112 35.34 7.10 28.58
CA VAL A 112 34.56 5.98 29.12
C VAL A 112 33.57 5.45 28.07
N PHE A 113 32.87 6.35 27.37
CA PHE A 113 31.96 5.98 26.28
C PHE A 113 32.67 5.23 25.14
N THR A 114 33.88 5.68 24.78
CA THR A 114 34.69 5.02 23.75
C THR A 114 35.17 3.64 24.19
N ALA A 115 35.69 3.52 25.42
CA ALA A 115 36.11 2.24 25.98
C ALA A 115 34.95 1.24 26.04
N LEU A 116 33.77 1.70 26.49
CA LEU A 116 32.55 0.89 26.53
C LEU A 116 32.14 0.40 25.14
N ALA A 117 32.13 1.28 24.12
CA ALA A 117 31.79 0.91 22.75
C ALA A 117 32.74 -0.15 22.15
N VAL A 118 34.04 -0.06 22.46
CA VAL A 118 35.05 -1.05 22.04
C VAL A 118 34.79 -2.39 22.72
N ILE A 119 34.61 -2.40 24.04
CA ILE A 119 34.36 -3.62 24.83
C ILE A 119 33.07 -4.31 24.37
N VAL A 120 31.99 -3.55 24.21
CA VAL A 120 30.69 -4.06 23.73
C VAL A 120 30.81 -4.68 22.34
N SER A 121 31.55 -4.03 21.44
CA SER A 121 31.72 -4.55 20.07
C SER A 121 32.56 -5.82 20.03
N ALA A 122 33.63 -5.89 20.84
CA ALA A 122 34.44 -7.09 20.97
C ALA A 122 33.65 -8.24 21.60
N ALA A 123 32.95 -7.99 22.72
CA ALA A 123 32.12 -8.99 23.39
C ALA A 123 31.03 -9.53 22.46
N GLY A 124 30.32 -8.66 21.75
CA GLY A 124 29.29 -9.06 20.79
C GLY A 124 29.82 -9.92 19.65
N ALA A 125 31.00 -9.59 19.13
CA ALA A 125 31.65 -10.39 18.09
C ALA A 125 32.00 -11.81 18.58
N VAL A 126 32.49 -11.94 19.81
CA VAL A 126 32.76 -13.26 20.42
C VAL A 126 31.47 -14.06 20.60
N VAL A 127 30.39 -13.44 21.10
CA VAL A 127 29.07 -14.10 21.28
C VAL A 127 28.55 -14.68 19.97
N VAL A 128 28.68 -13.91 18.89
CA VAL A 128 28.18 -14.27 17.56
C VAL A 128 29.08 -15.30 16.84
N GLY A 129 30.25 -15.63 17.40
CA GLY A 129 31.20 -16.59 16.80
C GLY A 129 32.06 -15.98 15.70
N PHE A 130 32.36 -14.69 15.77
CA PHE A 130 33.33 -14.07 14.88
C PHE A 130 34.74 -14.60 15.19
N PRO A 131 35.60 -14.88 14.18
CA PRO A 131 36.90 -15.48 14.44
C PRO A 131 37.77 -14.60 15.33
N ILE A 132 38.34 -15.19 16.38
CA ILE A 132 39.12 -14.48 17.43
C ILE A 132 40.28 -13.67 16.82
N LEU A 133 40.92 -14.20 15.78
CA LEU A 133 42.01 -13.51 15.07
C LEU A 133 41.58 -12.14 14.51
N PHE A 134 40.31 -12.00 14.14
CA PHE A 134 39.75 -10.79 13.55
C PHE A 134 39.00 -9.90 14.56
N LEU A 135 39.05 -10.19 15.87
CA LEU A 135 38.48 -9.33 16.92
C LEU A 135 38.92 -7.86 16.91
N PRO A 136 40.12 -7.49 16.41
CA PRO A 136 40.44 -6.09 16.24
C PRO A 136 39.45 -5.34 15.33
N LEU A 137 38.85 -6.00 14.32
CA LEU A 137 37.91 -5.37 13.38
C LEU A 137 36.63 -4.83 14.07
N PRO A 138 35.84 -5.63 14.82
CA PRO A 138 34.68 -5.13 15.54
C PRO A 138 35.06 -4.14 16.64
N SER A 139 36.22 -4.31 17.28
CA SER A 139 36.74 -3.35 18.26
C SER A 139 36.97 -1.97 17.63
N ILE A 140 37.59 -1.95 16.45
CA ILE A 140 37.81 -0.74 15.64
C ILE A 140 36.48 -0.14 15.18
N ALA A 141 35.48 -0.96 14.84
CA ALA A 141 34.13 -0.49 14.50
C ALA A 141 33.50 0.27 15.67
N GLY A 142 33.54 -0.29 16.89
CA GLY A 142 33.06 0.37 18.11
C GLY A 142 33.79 1.69 18.40
N PHE A 143 35.11 1.71 18.23
CA PHE A 143 35.90 2.94 18.37
C PHE A 143 35.45 4.03 17.39
N TYR A 144 35.27 3.68 16.10
CA TYR A 144 34.84 4.64 15.09
C TYR A 144 33.40 5.12 15.29
N LEU A 145 32.50 4.26 15.77
CA LEU A 145 31.15 4.67 16.18
C LEU A 145 31.21 5.69 17.32
N ALA A 146 32.00 5.41 18.36
CA ALA A 146 32.16 6.33 19.48
C ALA A 146 32.77 7.66 19.07
N ARG A 147 33.75 7.63 18.16
CA ARG A 147 34.36 8.83 17.56
C ARG A 147 33.36 9.64 16.75
N PHE A 148 32.42 9.00 16.05
CA PHE A 148 31.35 9.72 15.36
C PHE A 148 30.44 10.45 16.34
N PHE A 149 30.00 9.80 17.43
CA PHE A 149 29.12 10.43 18.40
C PHE A 149 29.77 11.58 19.17
N THR A 150 31.07 11.46 19.48
CA THR A 150 31.84 12.47 20.24
C THR A 150 32.37 13.60 19.36
N LYS A 151 32.92 13.30 18.17
CA LYS A 151 33.60 14.27 17.29
C LYS A 151 32.84 14.60 16.00
N LYS A 152 31.65 14.01 15.77
CA LYS A 152 30.82 14.21 14.57
C LYS A 152 31.56 13.96 13.24
N SER A 153 32.53 13.06 13.25
CA SER A 153 33.36 12.75 12.09
C SER A 153 32.66 11.79 11.12
N LEU A 154 32.27 12.28 9.95
CA LEU A 154 31.70 11.48 8.85
C LEU A 154 32.57 10.29 8.41
N PRO A 155 33.90 10.42 8.20
CA PRO A 155 34.72 9.27 7.80
C PRO A 155 34.83 8.20 8.90
N ALA A 156 34.70 8.57 10.18
CA ALA A 156 34.59 7.60 11.26
C ALA A 156 33.27 6.81 11.13
N TYR A 157 32.16 7.48 10.81
CA TYR A 157 30.89 6.78 10.59
C TYR A 157 30.94 5.84 9.39
N SER A 158 31.53 6.24 8.27
CA SER A 158 31.65 5.35 7.10
C SER A 158 32.51 4.12 7.41
N ALA A 159 33.61 4.27 8.15
CA ALA A 159 34.42 3.14 8.63
C ALA A 159 33.60 2.19 9.53
N PHE A 160 32.80 2.74 10.45
CA PHE A 160 31.87 1.94 11.25
C PHE A 160 30.85 1.19 10.39
N VAL A 161 30.22 1.84 9.40
CA VAL A 161 29.23 1.20 8.52
C VAL A 161 29.85 0.03 7.76
N VAL A 162 31.06 0.19 7.21
CA VAL A 162 31.74 -0.89 6.47
C VAL A 162 32.04 -2.08 7.39
N LEU A 163 32.65 -1.82 8.56
CA LEU A 163 33.03 -2.88 9.50
C LEU A 163 31.80 -3.54 10.15
N GLY A 164 30.79 -2.77 10.53
CA GLY A 164 29.52 -3.28 11.06
C GLY A 164 28.74 -4.10 10.04
N SER A 165 28.73 -3.67 8.77
CA SER A 165 28.14 -4.44 7.66
C SER A 165 28.80 -5.79 7.49
N LEU A 166 30.14 -5.86 7.66
CA LEU A 166 30.87 -7.13 7.60
C LEU A 166 30.45 -8.07 8.75
N MET A 167 30.18 -7.55 9.95
CA MET A 167 29.67 -8.37 11.07
C MET A 167 28.28 -8.93 10.79
N VAL A 168 27.36 -8.08 10.30
CA VAL A 168 26.00 -8.52 9.94
C VAL A 168 26.05 -9.57 8.83
N MET A 169 26.87 -9.33 7.80
CA MET A 169 27.06 -10.28 6.70
C MET A 169 27.65 -11.60 7.20
N TRP A 170 28.69 -11.56 8.05
CA TRP A 170 29.28 -12.77 8.63
C TRP A 170 28.24 -13.59 9.40
N PHE A 171 27.49 -12.95 10.31
CA PHE A 171 26.49 -13.65 11.12
C PHE A 171 25.45 -14.36 10.26
N VAL A 172 24.88 -13.64 9.29
CA VAL A 172 23.84 -14.20 8.42
C VAL A 172 24.41 -15.29 7.51
N MET A 173 25.59 -15.06 6.94
CA MET A 173 26.24 -16.03 6.07
C MET A 173 26.58 -17.33 6.80
N HIS A 174 27.23 -17.21 7.96
CA HIS A 174 27.71 -18.37 8.71
C HIS A 174 26.59 -19.25 9.27
N ASN A 175 25.46 -18.64 9.67
CA ASN A 175 24.39 -19.37 10.35
C ASN A 175 23.25 -19.83 9.42
N TYR A 176 22.97 -19.10 8.33
CA TYR A 176 21.73 -19.32 7.56
C TYR A 176 21.92 -19.54 6.05
N TRP A 177 23.07 -19.18 5.47
CA TRP A 177 23.19 -19.09 4.01
C TRP A 177 23.31 -20.42 3.29
N ASP A 178 23.89 -21.42 3.96
CA ASP A 178 24.07 -22.77 3.41
C ASP A 178 22.89 -23.70 3.74
N LEU A 179 21.89 -23.20 4.47
CA LEU A 179 20.66 -23.94 4.74
C LEU A 179 19.77 -23.94 3.50
N ASN A 180 19.53 -25.14 2.96
CA ASN A 180 18.64 -25.37 1.82
C ASN A 180 17.17 -25.47 2.25
N ILE A 181 16.68 -24.42 2.90
CA ILE A 181 15.27 -24.31 3.32
C ILE A 181 14.56 -23.32 2.41
N TRP A 182 13.29 -23.60 2.09
CA TRP A 182 12.44 -22.70 1.34
C TRP A 182 11.52 -21.94 2.31
N VAL A 183 11.54 -20.61 2.23
CA VAL A 183 10.81 -19.73 3.14
C VAL A 183 10.11 -18.66 2.31
N ALA A 184 8.81 -18.47 2.53
CA ALA A 184 8.02 -17.42 1.88
C ALA A 184 8.16 -17.39 0.34
N GLY A 185 8.25 -18.58 -0.29
CA GLY A 185 8.32 -18.72 -1.75
C GLY A 185 9.70 -18.51 -2.36
N MET A 186 10.73 -18.37 -1.53
CA MET A 186 12.11 -18.15 -1.97
C MET A 186 13.09 -19.00 -1.17
N SER A 187 14.27 -19.27 -1.74
CA SER A 187 15.32 -19.95 -1.00
C SER A 187 15.82 -19.06 0.15
N LEU A 188 16.10 -19.67 1.31
CA LEU A 188 16.62 -18.98 2.48
C LEU A 188 17.90 -18.19 2.17
N LYS A 189 18.75 -18.70 1.27
CA LYS A 189 19.92 -18.00 0.75
C LYS A 189 19.59 -16.68 0.06
N SER A 190 18.55 -16.64 -0.77
CA SER A 190 18.09 -15.40 -1.40
C SER A 190 17.50 -14.44 -0.37
N PHE A 191 16.80 -14.96 0.63
CA PHE A 191 16.28 -14.15 1.72
C PHE A 191 17.39 -13.53 2.58
N CYS A 192 18.44 -14.29 2.89
CA CYS A 192 19.62 -13.81 3.59
C CYS A 192 20.26 -12.60 2.88
N LYS A 193 20.34 -12.62 1.55
CA LYS A 193 20.84 -11.47 0.76
C LYS A 193 19.99 -10.21 0.97
N LEU A 194 18.66 -10.35 1.02
CA LEU A 194 17.75 -9.22 1.23
C LEU A 194 17.87 -8.65 2.64
N ILE A 195 17.97 -9.52 3.66
CA ILE A 195 18.12 -9.09 5.05
C ILE A 195 19.47 -8.40 5.27
N VAL A 196 20.55 -8.94 4.73
CA VAL A 196 21.88 -8.30 4.77
C VAL A 196 21.82 -6.95 4.05
N GLY A 197 21.26 -6.89 2.84
CA GLY A 197 21.09 -5.62 2.11
C GLY A 197 20.27 -4.59 2.89
N SER A 198 19.19 -5.02 3.55
CA SER A 198 18.34 -4.16 4.38
C SER A 198 19.09 -3.62 5.60
N GLY A 199 19.85 -4.48 6.29
CA GLY A 199 20.69 -4.10 7.43
C GLY A 199 21.79 -3.11 7.05
N ILE A 200 22.45 -3.32 5.92
CA ILE A 200 23.48 -2.41 5.40
C ILE A 200 22.86 -1.04 5.08
N LEU A 201 21.71 -1.00 4.39
CA LEU A 201 21.00 0.24 4.11
C LEU A 201 20.58 0.96 5.40
N ALA A 202 20.05 0.25 6.39
CA ALA A 202 19.64 0.83 7.67
C ALA A 202 20.81 1.47 8.44
N MET A 203 22.01 0.90 8.34
CA MET A 203 23.22 1.50 8.92
C MET A 203 23.76 2.67 8.10
N ALA A 204 23.68 2.61 6.76
CA ALA A 204 24.25 3.63 5.89
C ALA A 204 23.43 4.93 5.87
N ILE A 205 22.09 4.83 5.83
CA ILE A 205 21.17 5.99 5.65
C ILE A 205 21.36 7.09 6.71
N PRO A 206 21.48 6.79 8.03
CA PRO A 206 21.71 7.83 9.03
C PRO A 206 22.99 8.64 8.76
N GLY A 207 24.05 8.01 8.24
CA GLY A 207 25.28 8.70 7.86
C GLY A 207 25.12 9.58 6.62
N LEU A 208 24.36 9.10 5.63
CA LEU A 208 24.04 9.87 4.43
C LEU A 208 23.25 11.15 4.78
N ALA A 209 22.40 11.09 5.82
CA ALA A 209 21.61 12.24 6.26
C ALA A 209 22.43 13.39 6.87
N PHE A 210 23.73 13.19 7.15
CA PHE A 210 24.67 14.24 7.59
C PHE A 210 25.52 14.81 6.44
N LEU A 211 25.36 14.31 5.21
CA LEU A 211 26.05 14.86 4.05
C LEU A 211 25.57 16.28 3.70
N PRO A 212 26.37 17.06 2.96
CA PRO A 212 25.96 18.38 2.49
C PRO A 212 24.66 18.31 1.68
N PRO A 213 23.85 19.38 1.66
CA PRO A 213 22.54 19.39 1.00
C PRO A 213 22.61 19.08 -0.51
N LYS A 214 23.77 19.31 -1.15
CA LYS A 214 24.04 18.94 -2.55
C LYS A 214 23.94 17.43 -2.80
N LEU A 215 24.15 16.61 -1.77
CA LEU A 215 24.11 15.14 -1.81
C LEU A 215 22.87 14.56 -1.10
N SER A 216 21.88 15.40 -0.79
CA SER A 216 20.62 14.97 -0.16
C SER A 216 19.89 13.89 -0.96
N PHE A 217 20.03 13.89 -2.29
CA PHE A 217 19.46 12.88 -3.18
C PHE A 217 19.90 11.45 -2.83
N LEU A 218 21.11 11.26 -2.27
CA LEU A 218 21.59 9.94 -1.83
C LEU A 218 20.82 9.43 -0.62
N THR A 219 20.48 10.34 0.31
CA THR A 219 19.66 9.99 1.48
C THR A 219 18.24 9.64 1.05
N GLU A 220 17.68 10.42 0.11
CA GLU A 220 16.36 10.15 -0.46
C GLU A 220 16.31 8.81 -1.19
N ALA A 221 17.27 8.55 -2.08
CA ALA A 221 17.37 7.30 -2.81
C ALA A 221 17.59 6.11 -1.86
N GLY A 222 18.44 6.27 -0.84
CA GLY A 222 18.68 5.26 0.19
C GLY A 222 17.41 4.93 0.98
N LEU A 223 16.66 5.94 1.44
CA LEU A 223 15.39 5.76 2.14
C LEU A 223 14.34 5.05 1.28
N ILE A 224 14.17 5.48 0.02
CA ILE A 224 13.23 4.83 -0.91
C ILE A 224 13.66 3.38 -1.16
N SER A 225 14.95 3.12 -1.36
CA SER A 225 15.48 1.77 -1.57
C SER A 225 15.24 0.86 -0.36
N HIS A 226 15.48 1.37 0.85
CA HIS A 226 15.22 0.63 2.08
C HIS A 226 13.72 0.37 2.30
N ALA A 227 12.87 1.36 2.03
CA ALA A 227 11.41 1.19 2.12
C ALA A 227 10.89 0.15 1.11
N LEU A 228 11.37 0.17 -0.14
CA LEU A 228 11.03 -0.83 -1.15
C LEU A 228 11.46 -2.23 -0.73
N LEU A 229 12.69 -2.38 -0.23
CA LEU A 229 13.21 -3.66 0.23
C LEU A 229 12.42 -4.20 1.43
N LEU A 230 12.08 -3.33 2.39
CA LEU A 230 11.25 -3.68 3.53
C LEU A 230 9.84 -4.11 3.09
N CYS A 231 9.22 -3.37 2.16
CA CYS A 231 7.91 -3.73 1.61
C CYS A 231 7.96 -5.09 0.88
N TYR A 232 9.02 -5.36 0.12
CA TYR A 232 9.23 -6.63 -0.55
C TYR A 232 9.36 -7.80 0.43
N ILE A 233 10.21 -7.64 1.46
CA ILE A 233 10.41 -8.64 2.50
C ILE A 233 9.09 -8.91 3.23
N GLU A 234 8.41 -7.88 3.72
CA GLU A 234 7.16 -8.04 4.46
C GLU A 234 6.04 -8.61 3.60
N ASN A 235 5.93 -8.22 2.31
CA ASN A 235 4.93 -8.79 1.40
C ASN A 235 5.09 -10.30 1.25
N ASN A 236 6.32 -10.78 1.09
CA ASN A 236 6.57 -12.21 0.99
C ASN A 236 6.27 -12.90 2.33
N PHE A 237 6.72 -12.35 3.45
CA PHE A 237 6.49 -12.95 4.76
C PHE A 237 5.03 -12.97 5.18
N PHE A 238 4.25 -11.94 4.86
CA PHE A 238 2.86 -11.83 5.24
C PHE A 238 1.93 -12.57 4.26
N ASN A 239 2.05 -12.32 2.95
CA ASN A 239 1.12 -12.91 1.98
C ASN A 239 1.50 -14.35 1.60
N TYR A 240 2.79 -14.68 1.48
CA TYR A 240 3.17 -16.04 1.07
C TYR A 240 2.92 -17.06 2.18
N SER A 241 3.18 -16.69 3.45
CA SER A 241 2.93 -17.58 4.59
C SER A 241 1.43 -17.88 4.72
N ASN A 242 0.59 -16.85 4.66
CA ASN A 242 -0.88 -16.99 4.76
C ASN A 242 -1.50 -17.77 3.58
N VAL A 243 -0.94 -17.66 2.37
CA VAL A 243 -1.50 -18.34 1.18
C VAL A 243 -1.09 -19.81 1.10
N TYR A 244 0.11 -20.20 1.52
CA TYR A 244 0.63 -21.56 1.32
C TYR A 244 0.64 -22.44 2.58
N TYR A 245 0.66 -21.85 3.78
CA TYR A 245 0.59 -22.60 5.04
C TYR A 245 -0.82 -22.55 5.65
N TYR A 246 -1.84 -22.64 4.79
CA TYR A 246 -3.24 -22.77 5.19
C TYR A 246 -3.41 -24.13 5.91
N GLY A 247 -3.42 -24.15 7.25
CA GLY A 247 -3.59 -25.36 8.06
C GLY A 247 -2.53 -25.63 9.14
N MET A 248 -1.50 -24.78 9.28
CA MET A 248 -0.62 -24.76 10.47
C MET A 248 -1.05 -23.61 11.37
N ASP A 249 -2.26 -23.72 11.95
CA ASP A 249 -2.99 -22.62 12.62
C ASP A 249 -2.27 -21.98 13.82
N GLU A 250 -1.20 -22.60 14.35
CA GLU A 250 -0.54 -22.10 15.58
C GLU A 250 0.71 -21.24 15.34
N ASP A 251 1.34 -21.26 14.16
CA ASP A 251 2.63 -20.58 13.92
C ASP A 251 2.53 -19.50 12.84
N VAL A 252 1.92 -18.35 13.18
CA VAL A 252 1.92 -17.16 12.32
C VAL A 252 3.35 -16.63 12.17
N MET A 253 3.95 -16.87 11.00
CA MET A 253 5.35 -16.50 10.72
C MET A 253 5.60 -14.99 10.77
N TYR A 254 4.64 -14.17 10.31
CA TYR A 254 4.75 -12.71 10.33
C TYR A 254 3.42 -12.07 10.78
N PRO A 255 3.34 -11.58 12.02
CA PRO A 255 2.08 -11.17 12.60
C PRO A 255 1.62 -9.80 12.10
N SER A 256 0.30 -9.64 11.98
CA SER A 256 -0.38 -8.43 11.49
C SER A 256 0.02 -7.15 12.22
N TYR A 257 0.26 -7.23 13.53
CA TYR A 257 0.68 -6.06 14.32
C TYR A 257 2.07 -5.53 13.90
N MET A 258 2.95 -6.38 13.35
CA MET A 258 4.26 -5.93 12.86
C MET A 258 4.11 -5.05 11.63
N VAL A 259 3.23 -5.42 10.69
CA VAL A 259 2.90 -4.61 9.50
C VAL A 259 2.40 -3.23 9.93
N VAL A 260 1.49 -3.19 10.91
CA VAL A 260 0.93 -1.95 11.46
C VAL A 260 2.02 -1.11 12.11
N MET A 261 2.83 -1.70 12.99
CA MET A 261 3.90 -1.01 13.70
C MET A 261 4.97 -0.44 12.77
N THR A 262 5.47 -1.22 11.81
CA THR A 262 6.51 -0.76 10.87
C THR A 262 5.97 0.31 9.92
N THR A 263 4.69 0.24 9.56
CA THR A 263 4.01 1.27 8.76
C THR A 263 3.93 2.61 9.51
N PHE A 264 3.40 2.61 10.74
CA PHE A 264 3.29 3.84 11.51
C PHE A 264 4.64 4.41 11.93
N ALA A 265 5.61 3.56 12.28
CA ALA A 265 6.98 3.99 12.56
C ALA A 265 7.62 4.63 11.33
N GLY A 266 7.48 4.02 10.14
CA GLY A 266 7.95 4.58 8.88
C GLY A 266 7.35 5.95 8.58
N LEU A 267 6.02 6.08 8.68
CA LEU A 267 5.32 7.36 8.48
C LEU A 267 5.74 8.43 9.49
N ALA A 268 5.94 8.07 10.76
CA ALA A 268 6.40 8.98 11.80
C ALA A 268 7.82 9.50 11.53
N ILE A 269 8.72 8.62 11.09
CA ILE A 269 10.10 8.98 10.71
C ILE A 269 10.09 9.90 9.48
N VAL A 270 9.33 9.57 8.44
CA VAL A 270 9.20 10.40 7.23
C VAL A 270 8.67 11.79 7.59
N ARG A 271 7.64 11.88 8.44
CA ARG A 271 7.12 13.16 8.92
C ARG A 271 8.19 13.97 9.65
N ARG A 272 8.95 13.34 10.53
CA ARG A 272 10.04 14.01 11.28
C ARG A 272 11.14 14.52 10.34
N LEU A 273 11.61 13.68 9.42
CA LEU A 273 12.63 14.06 8.44
C LEU A 273 12.16 15.19 7.50
N SER A 274 10.86 15.20 7.16
CA SER A 274 10.24 16.27 6.38
C SER A 274 10.18 17.59 7.15
N VAL A 275 9.80 17.57 8.44
CA VAL A 275 9.80 18.75 9.31
C VAL A 275 11.22 19.29 9.50
N ASP A 276 12.21 18.42 9.61
CA ASP A 276 13.63 18.79 9.73
C ASP A 276 14.27 19.21 8.39
N HIS A 277 13.50 19.25 7.29
CA HIS A 277 13.96 19.64 5.95
C HIS A 277 15.14 18.80 5.43
N ARG A 278 15.25 17.54 5.87
CA ARG A 278 16.32 16.61 5.46
C ARG A 278 16.00 15.83 4.20
N ILE A 279 14.73 15.75 3.83
CA ILE A 279 14.23 15.05 2.64
C ILE A 279 13.30 15.96 1.85
N GLY A 280 13.38 15.91 0.53
CA GLY A 280 12.55 16.67 -0.39
C GLY A 280 11.11 16.17 -0.47
N SER A 281 10.21 17.05 -0.94
CA SER A 281 8.77 16.75 -1.06
C SER A 281 8.46 15.54 -1.95
N LYS A 282 9.31 15.27 -2.95
CA LYS A 282 9.15 14.11 -3.85
C LYS A 282 9.43 12.79 -3.12
N ALA A 283 10.51 12.73 -2.35
CA ALA A 283 10.84 11.54 -1.57
C ALA A 283 9.81 11.28 -0.46
N VAL A 284 9.36 12.34 0.22
CA VAL A 284 8.27 12.26 1.21
C VAL A 284 7.01 11.64 0.60
N TRP A 285 6.62 12.12 -0.58
CA TRP A 285 5.46 11.60 -1.30
C TRP A 285 5.59 10.10 -1.62
N VAL A 286 6.72 9.66 -2.20
CA VAL A 286 6.96 8.24 -2.51
C VAL A 286 6.93 7.38 -1.24
N LEU A 287 7.61 7.82 -0.18
CA LEU A 287 7.68 7.07 1.07
C LEU A 287 6.32 6.95 1.77
N ILE A 288 5.50 8.00 1.77
CA ILE A 288 4.13 7.94 2.31
C ILE A 288 3.30 6.91 1.53
N CYS A 289 3.39 6.89 0.20
CA CYS A 289 2.69 5.91 -0.62
C CYS A 289 3.15 4.48 -0.33
N LEU A 290 4.46 4.23 -0.27
CA LEU A 290 5.02 2.91 0.02
C LEU A 290 4.66 2.40 1.42
N TYR A 291 4.74 3.24 2.45
CA TYR A 291 4.36 2.80 3.80
C TYR A 291 2.85 2.60 3.92
N SER A 292 2.04 3.50 3.36
CA SER A 292 0.57 3.38 3.43
C SER A 292 0.04 2.17 2.65
N SER A 293 0.69 1.79 1.54
CA SER A 293 0.29 0.62 0.74
C SER A 293 0.40 -0.69 1.52
N LYS A 294 1.28 -0.78 2.52
CA LYS A 294 1.43 -1.97 3.37
C LYS A 294 0.14 -2.35 4.11
N LEU A 295 -0.69 -1.37 4.46
CA LEU A 295 -1.97 -1.61 5.13
C LEU A 295 -2.94 -2.41 4.27
N SER A 296 -2.80 -2.38 2.93
CA SER A 296 -3.64 -3.17 2.02
C SER A 296 -3.49 -4.68 2.26
N MET A 297 -2.32 -5.14 2.68
CA MET A 297 -2.06 -6.55 2.98
C MET A 297 -2.97 -7.06 4.10
N LEU A 298 -3.35 -6.21 5.05
CA LEU A 298 -4.22 -6.59 6.18
C LEU A 298 -5.66 -6.89 5.74
N PHE A 299 -6.09 -6.35 4.60
CA PHE A 299 -7.44 -6.53 4.08
C PHE A 299 -7.51 -7.65 3.06
N MET A 300 -6.46 -7.85 2.25
CA MET A 300 -6.48 -8.85 1.19
C MET A 300 -5.13 -9.56 1.07
N ALA A 301 -5.19 -10.89 1.20
CA ALA A 301 -4.03 -11.76 1.11
C ALA A 301 -3.78 -12.17 -0.35
N SER A 302 -3.09 -11.33 -1.11
CA SER A 302 -2.64 -11.67 -2.47
C SER A 302 -1.25 -11.11 -2.75
N LYS A 303 -0.47 -11.83 -3.58
CA LYS A 303 0.96 -11.57 -3.80
C LYS A 303 1.23 -10.17 -4.38
N ALA A 304 0.28 -9.63 -5.15
CA ALA A 304 0.42 -8.38 -5.87
C ALA A 304 -0.15 -7.17 -5.10
N VAL A 305 -0.95 -7.37 -4.05
CA VAL A 305 -1.80 -6.34 -3.42
C VAL A 305 -0.99 -5.14 -2.94
N LEU A 306 0.17 -5.38 -2.30
CA LEU A 306 1.04 -4.29 -1.83
C LEU A 306 1.55 -3.43 -2.99
N TRP A 307 1.95 -4.05 -4.10
CA TRP A 307 2.55 -3.34 -5.23
C TRP A 307 1.50 -2.60 -6.03
N VAL A 308 0.36 -3.23 -6.25
CA VAL A 308 -0.79 -2.65 -6.95
C VAL A 308 -1.31 -1.44 -6.17
N SER A 309 -1.47 -1.55 -4.85
CA SER A 309 -1.87 -0.43 -4.00
C SER A 309 -0.81 0.68 -3.95
N ALA A 310 0.49 0.36 -3.97
CA ALA A 310 1.56 1.35 -4.05
C ALA A 310 1.50 2.15 -5.36
N VAL A 311 1.33 1.47 -6.50
CA VAL A 311 1.19 2.11 -7.82
C VAL A 311 -0.06 3.00 -7.85
N LEU A 312 -1.19 2.51 -7.36
CA LEU A 312 -2.43 3.29 -7.29
C LEU A 312 -2.27 4.54 -6.40
N LEU A 313 -1.68 4.40 -5.21
CA LEU A 313 -1.42 5.54 -4.33
C LEU A 313 -0.47 6.55 -4.96
N LEU A 314 0.57 6.10 -5.67
CA LEU A 314 1.45 6.98 -6.45
C LEU A 314 0.69 7.68 -7.59
N ALA A 315 -0.29 7.04 -8.22
CA ALA A 315 -1.06 7.71 -9.27
C ALA A 315 -2.00 8.81 -8.73
N VAL A 316 -2.66 8.55 -7.60
CA VAL A 316 -3.76 9.37 -7.08
C VAL A 316 -3.32 10.50 -6.14
N SER A 317 -2.24 10.29 -5.40
CA SER A 317 -1.78 11.25 -4.37
C SER A 317 -0.99 12.49 -4.84
N PRO A 318 -0.41 12.60 -6.06
CA PRO A 318 0.32 13.80 -6.49
C PRO A 318 -0.44 15.13 -6.33
N PRO A 319 -1.73 15.24 -6.70
CA PRO A 319 -2.51 16.47 -6.49
C PRO A 319 -2.61 16.88 -5.02
N LEU A 320 -2.58 15.92 -4.09
CA LEU A 320 -2.71 16.16 -2.66
C LEU A 320 -1.38 16.51 -1.99
N LEU A 321 -0.30 15.84 -2.40
CA LEU A 321 0.98 15.86 -1.69
C LEU A 321 2.08 16.66 -2.40
N LEU A 322 2.09 16.71 -3.74
CA LEU A 322 3.15 17.38 -4.51
C LEU A 322 2.81 18.82 -4.89
N TYR A 323 1.54 19.09 -5.23
CA TYR A 323 1.12 20.42 -5.70
C TYR A 323 0.58 21.34 -4.59
N LYS A 324 0.64 20.91 -3.32
CA LYS A 324 0.19 21.70 -2.18
C LYS A 324 1.18 22.82 -1.85
N ASP A 325 1.04 23.94 -2.54
CA ASP A 325 1.80 25.15 -2.25
C ASP A 325 1.20 25.86 -1.02
N LYS A 326 1.95 25.93 0.08
CA LYS A 326 1.47 26.51 1.35
C LYS A 326 1.23 28.02 1.28
N SER A 327 1.74 28.68 0.25
CA SER A 327 1.76 30.13 0.11
C SER A 327 0.60 30.71 -0.73
N LYS A 328 -0.08 29.89 -1.53
CA LYS A 328 -1.18 30.33 -2.41
C LYS A 328 -2.37 29.41 -2.26
N SER A 329 -3.54 29.99 -2.02
CA SER A 329 -4.82 29.28 -1.86
C SER A 329 -5.25 28.46 -3.10
N ALA A 330 -4.53 28.56 -4.22
CA ALA A 330 -4.72 27.73 -5.40
C ALA A 330 -3.38 27.63 -6.15
N SER A 331 -2.65 26.54 -5.93
CA SER A 331 -1.62 26.09 -6.88
C SER A 331 -2.35 25.65 -8.15
N LYS A 332 -2.34 26.46 -9.20
CA LYS A 332 -3.02 26.12 -10.46
C LYS A 332 -2.11 25.20 -11.28
N MET A 333 -2.36 23.90 -11.19
CA MET A 333 -1.77 22.91 -12.10
C MET A 333 -2.18 23.23 -13.54
N LYS A 334 -1.25 23.09 -14.50
CA LYS A 334 -1.57 23.39 -15.91
C LYS A 334 -2.57 22.34 -16.44
N PRO A 335 -3.50 22.70 -17.36
CA PRO A 335 -4.47 21.77 -17.91
C PRO A 335 -3.85 20.49 -18.49
N TRP A 336 -2.74 20.59 -19.24
CA TRP A 336 -2.05 19.41 -19.80
C TRP A 336 -1.54 18.45 -18.72
N GLN A 337 -1.10 18.97 -17.55
CA GLN A 337 -0.68 18.14 -16.43
C GLN A 337 -1.87 17.42 -15.81
N GLY A 338 -3.05 18.05 -15.78
CA GLY A 338 -4.31 17.44 -15.35
C GLY A 338 -4.67 16.22 -16.19
N TYR A 339 -4.59 16.36 -17.52
CA TYR A 339 -4.83 15.24 -18.43
C TYR A 339 -3.79 14.13 -18.28
N ALA A 340 -2.51 14.49 -18.13
CA ALA A 340 -1.45 13.51 -17.90
C ALA A 340 -1.68 12.71 -16.60
N HIS A 341 -2.04 13.38 -15.49
CA HIS A 341 -2.35 12.71 -14.23
C HIS A 341 -3.60 11.83 -14.34
N ALA A 342 -4.65 12.29 -15.01
CA ALA A 342 -5.83 11.47 -15.26
C ALA A 342 -5.51 10.22 -16.10
N GLY A 343 -4.66 10.35 -17.12
CA GLY A 343 -4.17 9.22 -17.91
C GLY A 343 -3.38 8.21 -17.07
N VAL A 344 -2.48 8.68 -16.19
CA VAL A 344 -1.73 7.82 -15.26
C VAL A 344 -2.67 7.12 -14.28
N VAL A 345 -3.71 7.80 -13.78
CA VAL A 345 -4.72 7.19 -12.92
C VAL A 345 -5.49 6.09 -13.66
N ALA A 346 -5.96 6.35 -14.88
CA ALA A 346 -6.67 5.35 -15.69
C ALA A 346 -5.79 4.12 -15.97
N LEU A 347 -4.53 4.33 -16.35
CA LEU A 347 -3.56 3.26 -16.58
C LEU A 347 -3.30 2.46 -15.30
N SER A 348 -3.20 3.15 -14.16
CA SER A 348 -2.99 2.50 -12.86
C SER A 348 -4.20 1.65 -12.46
N VAL A 349 -5.43 2.16 -12.60
CA VAL A 349 -6.65 1.39 -12.33
C VAL A 349 -6.75 0.16 -13.25
N TRP A 350 -6.38 0.30 -14.52
CA TRP A 350 -6.30 -0.83 -15.46
C TRP A 350 -5.30 -1.89 -15.02
N PHE A 351 -4.13 -1.48 -14.55
CA PHE A 351 -3.12 -2.38 -13.98
C PHE A 351 -3.63 -3.06 -12.69
N CYS A 352 -4.47 -2.36 -11.92
CA CYS A 352 -5.09 -2.88 -10.69
C CYS A 352 -6.30 -3.80 -10.92
N ARG A 353 -6.71 -4.09 -12.17
CA ARG A 353 -7.97 -4.80 -12.47
C ARG A 353 -8.08 -6.17 -11.80
N GLU A 354 -6.97 -6.89 -11.66
CA GLU A 354 -6.94 -8.22 -11.02
C GLU A 354 -7.25 -8.11 -9.52
N THR A 355 -6.66 -7.12 -8.86
CA THR A 355 -6.94 -6.81 -7.46
C THR A 355 -8.37 -6.34 -7.27
N ILE A 356 -8.93 -5.56 -8.21
CA ILE A 356 -10.34 -5.15 -8.19
C ILE A 356 -11.25 -6.38 -8.34
N PHE A 357 -10.90 -7.30 -9.24
CA PHE A 357 -11.61 -8.57 -9.40
C PHE A 357 -11.58 -9.40 -8.11
N GLU A 358 -10.41 -9.58 -7.49
CA GLU A 358 -10.26 -10.29 -6.21
C GLU A 358 -11.10 -9.64 -5.10
N VAL A 359 -11.09 -8.32 -4.98
CA VAL A 359 -11.91 -7.59 -4.00
C VAL A 359 -13.40 -7.81 -4.24
N LEU A 360 -13.86 -7.71 -5.49
CA LEU A 360 -15.26 -7.91 -5.84
C LEU A 360 -15.69 -9.37 -5.63
N GLN A 361 -14.83 -10.33 -5.94
CA GLN A 361 -15.08 -11.74 -5.70
C GLN A 361 -15.12 -12.04 -4.20
N TRP A 362 -14.20 -11.47 -3.42
CA TRP A 362 -14.20 -11.58 -1.96
C TRP A 362 -15.48 -11.01 -1.35
N TRP A 363 -15.95 -9.86 -1.85
CA TRP A 363 -17.17 -9.22 -1.36
C TRP A 363 -18.45 -9.98 -1.74
N ASN A 364 -18.57 -10.41 -3.01
CA ASN A 364 -19.79 -11.06 -3.52
C ASN A 364 -19.81 -12.58 -3.31
N GLY A 365 -18.69 -13.20 -2.95
CA GLY A 365 -18.53 -14.66 -2.85
C GLY A 365 -18.64 -15.40 -4.19
N ARG A 366 -18.76 -14.68 -5.31
CA ARG A 366 -18.89 -15.22 -6.68
C ARG A 366 -18.04 -14.40 -7.65
N PRO A 367 -17.55 -14.99 -8.76
CA PRO A 367 -16.81 -14.24 -9.76
C PRO A 367 -17.68 -13.10 -10.32
N PRO A 368 -17.22 -11.83 -10.29
CA PRO A 368 -18.00 -10.71 -10.80
C PRO A 368 -18.22 -10.84 -12.32
N SER A 369 -19.37 -10.32 -12.79
CA SER A 369 -19.65 -10.19 -14.22
C SER A 369 -18.73 -9.16 -14.88
N ASP A 370 -18.51 -9.28 -16.18
CA ASP A 370 -17.66 -8.33 -16.93
C ASP A 370 -18.15 -6.90 -16.84
N GLY A 371 -19.48 -6.69 -16.89
CA GLY A 371 -20.09 -5.38 -16.70
C GLY A 371 -19.84 -4.79 -15.31
N LEU A 372 -19.87 -5.62 -14.26
CA LEU A 372 -19.59 -5.17 -12.89
C LEU A 372 -18.11 -4.82 -12.70
N LEU A 373 -17.20 -5.64 -13.24
CA LEU A 373 -15.76 -5.37 -13.19
C LEU A 373 -15.41 -4.08 -13.92
N LEU A 374 -15.93 -3.91 -15.14
CA LEU A 374 -15.71 -2.71 -15.96
C LEU A 374 -16.33 -1.46 -15.31
N GLY A 375 -17.58 -1.56 -14.85
CA GLY A 375 -18.25 -0.48 -14.12
C GLY A 375 -17.48 -0.07 -12.87
N SER A 376 -16.91 -1.04 -12.14
CA SER A 376 -16.07 -0.77 -10.97
C SER A 376 -14.77 -0.07 -11.35
N CYS A 377 -14.10 -0.47 -12.44
CA CYS A 377 -12.91 0.21 -12.94
C CYS A 377 -13.20 1.68 -13.33
N ILE A 378 -14.32 1.94 -14.01
CA ILE A 378 -14.73 3.30 -14.39
C ILE A 378 -15.04 4.14 -13.14
N LEU A 379 -15.80 3.58 -12.20
CA LEU A 379 -16.13 4.23 -10.94
C LEU A 379 -14.87 4.55 -10.12
N LEU A 380 -13.94 3.61 -10.01
CA LEU A 380 -12.66 3.81 -9.31
C LEU A 380 -11.79 4.85 -10.00
N THR A 381 -11.73 4.86 -11.34
CA THR A 381 -11.02 5.90 -12.11
C THR A 381 -11.63 7.27 -11.86
N GLY A 382 -12.96 7.36 -11.83
CA GLY A 382 -13.68 8.59 -11.49
C GLY A 382 -13.37 9.08 -10.07
N LEU A 383 -13.47 8.20 -9.07
CA LEU A 383 -13.15 8.50 -7.67
C LEU A 383 -11.69 8.94 -7.50
N ALA A 384 -10.77 8.25 -8.15
CA ALA A 384 -9.34 8.53 -8.13
C ALA A 384 -8.98 9.90 -8.77
N CYS A 385 -9.80 10.38 -9.70
CA CYS A 385 -9.63 11.70 -10.33
C CYS A 385 -10.25 12.85 -9.52
N ILE A 386 -11.05 12.60 -8.47
CA ILE A 386 -11.69 13.64 -7.64
C ILE A 386 -10.69 14.66 -7.09
N PRO A 387 -9.53 14.28 -6.50
CA PRO A 387 -8.58 15.26 -5.95
C PRO A 387 -8.02 16.22 -7.01
N ILE A 388 -7.91 15.78 -8.26
CA ILE A 388 -7.45 16.63 -9.38
C ILE A 388 -8.49 17.72 -9.63
N VAL A 389 -9.76 17.32 -9.79
CA VAL A 389 -10.85 18.22 -10.12
C VAL A 389 -11.19 19.15 -8.95
N ALA A 390 -11.40 18.59 -7.76
CA ALA A 390 -11.87 19.34 -6.60
C ALA A 390 -10.87 20.40 -6.13
N LEU A 391 -9.56 20.13 -6.24
CA LEU A 391 -8.53 21.04 -5.72
C LEU A 391 -7.94 21.99 -6.77
N HIS A 392 -7.85 21.58 -8.05
CA HIS A 392 -7.13 22.36 -9.06
C HIS A 392 -8.05 22.93 -10.17
N PHE A 393 -9.19 22.28 -10.44
CA PHE A 393 -10.07 22.62 -11.56
C PHE A 393 -11.53 22.80 -11.14
N SER A 394 -11.78 23.22 -9.89
CA SER A 394 -13.15 23.41 -9.34
C SER A 394 -14.03 24.34 -10.18
N HIS A 395 -13.43 25.28 -10.92
CA HIS A 395 -14.13 26.21 -11.82
C HIS A 395 -14.32 25.70 -13.26
N VAL A 396 -13.71 24.57 -13.65
CA VAL A 396 -13.76 24.06 -15.02
C VAL A 396 -14.48 22.70 -15.03
N MET A 397 -15.81 22.73 -14.98
CA MET A 397 -16.67 21.53 -15.08
C MET A 397 -16.43 20.74 -16.38
N VAL A 398 -15.95 21.41 -17.43
CA VAL A 398 -15.56 20.83 -18.73
C VAL A 398 -14.37 19.87 -18.61
N PHE A 399 -13.45 20.12 -17.67
CA PHE A 399 -12.29 19.25 -17.44
C PHE A 399 -12.68 17.93 -16.75
N CYS A 400 -13.74 17.98 -15.93
CA CYS A 400 -14.35 16.81 -15.30
C CYS A 400 -15.01 15.89 -16.35
N GLN A 401 -15.48 16.46 -17.45
CA GLN A 401 -16.16 15.77 -18.55
C GLN A 401 -15.19 15.11 -19.54
N GLU A 402 -14.08 15.78 -19.89
CA GLU A 402 -13.08 15.19 -20.77
C GLU A 402 -12.26 14.08 -20.09
N ILE A 403 -12.06 14.10 -18.77
CA ILE A 403 -11.40 12.98 -18.07
C ILE A 403 -12.29 11.72 -18.09
N LEU A 404 -13.61 11.88 -17.90
CA LEU A 404 -14.57 10.78 -18.05
C LEU A 404 -14.67 10.30 -19.50
N GLY A 405 -14.66 11.25 -20.45
CA GLY A 405 -14.73 10.99 -21.88
C GLY A 405 -13.47 10.34 -22.45
N VAL A 406 -12.27 10.74 -22.03
CA VAL A 406 -10.98 10.13 -22.45
C VAL A 406 -10.83 8.73 -21.84
N GLY A 407 -11.31 8.51 -20.61
CA GLY A 407 -11.40 7.16 -20.03
C GLY A 407 -12.32 6.23 -20.83
N CYS A 408 -13.45 6.74 -21.33
CA CYS A 408 -14.41 5.93 -22.10
C CYS A 408 -14.05 5.77 -23.58
N SER A 409 -13.47 6.80 -24.23
CA SER A 409 -13.10 6.78 -25.64
C SER A 409 -11.79 6.02 -25.90
N SER A 410 -10.82 6.09 -24.98
CA SER A 410 -9.60 5.25 -25.05
C SER A 410 -9.92 3.77 -24.84
N TRP A 411 -11.01 3.45 -24.15
CA TRP A 411 -11.41 2.07 -23.86
C TRP A 411 -12.28 1.46 -24.96
N SER A 412 -13.16 2.26 -25.57
CA SER A 412 -13.92 1.85 -26.77
C SER A 412 -13.06 1.72 -28.03
N ALA A 413 -11.95 2.46 -28.13
CA ALA A 413 -11.05 2.40 -29.29
C ALA A 413 -10.07 1.21 -29.28
N VAL A 414 -9.81 0.58 -28.12
CA VAL A 414 -8.89 -0.56 -28.03
C VAL A 414 -9.60 -1.90 -28.35
N HIS A 415 -10.94 -1.95 -28.41
CA HIS A 415 -11.67 -3.21 -28.63
C HIS A 415 -12.94 -3.12 -29.50
N PRO A 416 -12.86 -2.83 -30.81
CA PRO A 416 -13.72 -3.50 -31.76
C PRO A 416 -12.99 -4.77 -32.24
N HIS A 417 -13.56 -5.94 -31.92
CA HIS A 417 -13.38 -7.27 -32.52
C HIS A 417 -13.17 -8.39 -31.50
N ALA A 418 -14.28 -8.77 -30.87
CA ALA A 418 -14.51 -10.15 -30.50
C ALA A 418 -14.67 -11.01 -31.77
N ALA A 419 -13.58 -11.31 -32.49
CA ALA A 419 -13.63 -12.26 -33.61
C ALA A 419 -12.27 -12.80 -34.11
N THR A 420 -11.11 -12.48 -33.55
CA THR A 420 -9.85 -13.11 -34.00
C THR A 420 -8.88 -13.35 -32.85
N ASN A 421 -8.46 -14.60 -32.76
CA ASN A 421 -7.47 -15.12 -31.82
C ASN A 421 -6.15 -14.34 -31.83
N SER A 422 -5.46 -14.47 -30.69
CA SER A 422 -4.02 -14.29 -30.46
C SER A 422 -3.44 -12.88 -30.60
N SER A 423 -3.41 -12.14 -29.49
CA SER A 423 -2.14 -11.69 -28.86
C SER A 423 -2.40 -10.71 -27.70
N GLY A 424 -1.99 -11.11 -26.48
CA GLY A 424 -1.48 -10.25 -25.39
C GLY A 424 -2.36 -9.18 -24.73
N MET A 425 -3.51 -8.80 -25.31
CA MET A 425 -4.31 -7.64 -24.90
C MET A 425 -5.77 -8.03 -24.57
N ASP A 426 -5.96 -9.24 -24.04
CA ASP A 426 -7.27 -9.65 -23.53
C ASP A 426 -7.55 -8.98 -22.18
N TYR A 427 -8.78 -8.52 -22.01
CA TYR A 427 -9.33 -8.03 -20.74
C TYR A 427 -9.26 -9.10 -19.64
N HIS A 428 -9.28 -10.38 -20.05
CA HIS A 428 -9.18 -11.54 -19.18
C HIS A 428 -7.74 -11.95 -18.96
N SER A 429 -7.24 -11.79 -17.73
CA SER A 429 -6.05 -12.52 -17.29
C SER A 429 -6.34 -14.02 -17.21
N ASP A 430 -5.29 -14.83 -17.25
CA ASP A 430 -5.40 -16.27 -17.00
C ASP A 430 -6.01 -16.58 -15.62
N LEU A 431 -5.85 -15.67 -14.65
CA LEU A 431 -6.46 -15.77 -13.32
C LEU A 431 -7.99 -15.62 -13.36
N ILE A 432 -8.50 -14.58 -14.04
CA ILE A 432 -9.95 -14.37 -14.17
C ILE A 432 -10.59 -15.48 -15.00
N ARG A 433 -9.88 -15.93 -16.05
CA ARG A 433 -10.33 -17.03 -16.91
C ARG A 433 -10.42 -18.35 -16.14
N SER A 434 -9.40 -18.69 -15.36
CA SER A 434 -9.39 -19.92 -14.55
C SER A 434 -10.41 -19.88 -13.42
N ALA A 435 -10.67 -18.71 -12.81
CA ALA A 435 -11.71 -18.55 -11.79
C ALA A 435 -13.13 -18.77 -12.34
N ARG A 436 -13.38 -18.47 -13.63
CA ARG A 436 -14.67 -18.70 -14.29
C ARG A 436 -14.81 -20.11 -14.89
N GLN A 437 -13.71 -20.82 -15.04
CA GLN A 437 -13.62 -22.14 -15.66
C GLN A 437 -12.88 -23.09 -14.72
N SER A 438 -13.25 -23.09 -13.44
CA SER A 438 -12.61 -23.98 -12.48
C SER A 438 -12.89 -25.43 -12.87
N ALA A 439 -11.89 -26.31 -12.72
CA ALA A 439 -12.03 -27.72 -13.08
C ALA A 439 -13.19 -28.38 -12.31
N ASP A 440 -13.43 -27.93 -11.08
CA ASP A 440 -14.55 -28.37 -10.25
C ASP A 440 -15.89 -27.91 -10.83
N ASP A 441 -16.03 -26.64 -11.27
CA ASP A 441 -17.27 -26.16 -11.91
C ASP A 441 -17.59 -26.92 -13.19
N ILE A 442 -16.58 -27.22 -14.02
CA ILE A 442 -16.76 -28.01 -15.24
C ILE A 442 -17.16 -29.45 -14.91
N SER A 443 -16.65 -30.01 -13.81
CA SER A 443 -16.99 -31.38 -13.38
C SER A 443 -18.41 -31.48 -12.80
N ILE A 444 -18.89 -30.44 -12.11
CA ILE A 444 -20.21 -30.41 -11.45
C ILE A 444 -21.31 -29.96 -12.41
N TYR A 445 -21.06 -28.93 -13.22
CA TYR A 445 -22.07 -28.28 -14.06
C TYR A 445 -21.90 -28.55 -15.56
N GLY A 446 -20.84 -29.27 -15.96
CA GLY A 446 -20.51 -29.51 -17.36
C GLY A 446 -19.87 -28.30 -18.05
N PHE A 447 -19.57 -28.44 -19.34
CA PHE A 447 -18.97 -27.37 -20.13
C PHE A 447 -20.00 -26.25 -20.36
N MET A 448 -19.95 -25.18 -19.57
CA MET A 448 -20.77 -23.99 -19.82
C MET A 448 -20.23 -23.24 -21.03
N ALA A 449 -21.04 -23.15 -22.10
CA ALA A 449 -20.71 -22.31 -23.26
C ALA A 449 -20.55 -20.84 -22.80
N SER A 450 -19.44 -20.21 -23.15
CA SER A 450 -19.18 -18.82 -22.80
C SER A 450 -20.26 -17.92 -23.41
N LYS A 451 -21.05 -17.23 -22.59
CA LYS A 451 -21.97 -16.21 -23.08
C LYS A 451 -21.18 -15.07 -23.72
N PRO A 452 -21.59 -14.57 -24.90
CA PRO A 452 -20.92 -13.45 -25.56
C PRO A 452 -21.01 -12.20 -24.68
N THR A 453 -19.89 -11.52 -24.46
CA THR A 453 -19.80 -10.39 -23.52
C THR A 453 -20.16 -9.05 -24.16
N TRP A 454 -20.23 -8.96 -25.50
CA TRP A 454 -20.52 -7.73 -26.25
C TRP A 454 -21.84 -7.03 -25.87
N PRO A 455 -22.95 -7.70 -25.46
CA PRO A 455 -24.18 -7.01 -25.08
C PRO A 455 -23.97 -6.14 -23.83
N SER A 456 -23.18 -6.60 -22.86
CA SER A 456 -22.91 -5.85 -21.63
C SER A 456 -22.20 -4.51 -21.87
N TRP A 457 -21.47 -4.37 -22.98
CA TRP A 457 -20.84 -3.13 -23.40
C TRP A 457 -21.84 -2.08 -23.89
N LEU A 458 -22.97 -2.50 -24.46
CA LEU A 458 -24.03 -1.60 -24.88
C LEU A 458 -24.78 -1.02 -23.68
N LEU A 459 -25.00 -1.82 -22.64
CA LEU A 459 -25.54 -1.32 -21.37
C LEU A 459 -24.62 -0.24 -20.77
N LEU A 460 -23.31 -0.49 -20.81
CA LEU A 460 -22.32 0.47 -20.31
C LEU A 460 -22.27 1.75 -21.16
N ALA A 461 -22.33 1.62 -22.49
CA ALA A 461 -22.45 2.75 -23.39
C ALA A 461 -23.70 3.59 -23.10
N ALA A 462 -24.85 2.95 -22.80
CA ALA A 462 -26.07 3.65 -22.42
C ALA A 462 -25.93 4.43 -21.10
N ILE A 463 -25.27 3.84 -20.08
CA ILE A 463 -25.01 4.52 -18.80
C ILE A 463 -24.06 5.72 -19.01
N LEU A 464 -23.02 5.56 -19.82
CA LEU A 464 -22.09 6.66 -20.12
C LEU A 464 -22.74 7.77 -20.94
N LEU A 465 -23.56 7.42 -21.92
CA LEU A 465 -24.32 8.38 -22.74
C LEU A 465 -25.35 9.15 -21.91
N THR A 466 -26.04 8.49 -20.98
CA THR A 466 -26.97 9.16 -20.06
C THR A 466 -26.23 10.10 -19.11
N LEU A 467 -25.09 9.69 -18.56
CA LEU A 467 -24.28 10.54 -17.69
C LEU A 467 -23.70 11.74 -18.47
N ALA A 468 -23.23 11.52 -19.70
CA ALA A 468 -22.77 12.59 -20.60
C ALA A 468 -23.91 13.58 -20.93
N ALA A 469 -25.11 13.08 -21.19
CA ALA A 469 -26.28 13.90 -21.49
C ALA A 469 -26.69 14.80 -20.31
N VAL A 470 -26.69 14.25 -19.08
CA VAL A 470 -27.05 14.99 -17.85
C VAL A 470 -25.98 16.02 -17.47
N THR A 471 -24.70 15.70 -17.71
CA THR A 471 -23.60 16.55 -17.26
C THR A 471 -23.21 17.64 -18.26
N SER A 472 -23.62 17.58 -19.54
CA SER A 472 -23.21 18.54 -20.57
C SER A 472 -23.67 19.99 -20.27
N ILE A 473 -22.71 20.93 -20.21
CA ILE A 473 -22.97 22.37 -20.23
C ILE A 473 -22.59 22.86 -21.62
N ILE A 474 -23.57 22.86 -22.52
CA ILE A 474 -23.40 23.27 -23.92
C ILE A 474 -24.25 24.53 -24.15
N PRO A 475 -23.76 25.49 -24.96
CA PRO A 475 -24.47 26.74 -25.23
C PRO A 475 -25.93 26.49 -25.60
N ILE A 476 -26.81 27.32 -25.01
CA ILE A 476 -28.29 27.25 -25.03
C ILE A 476 -28.88 27.03 -26.44
N LYS A 477 -28.13 27.42 -27.48
CA LYS A 477 -28.56 27.38 -28.88
C LYS A 477 -28.71 25.97 -29.47
N TYR A 478 -27.96 24.96 -29.00
CA TYR A 478 -27.96 23.59 -29.56
C TYR A 478 -28.43 22.50 -28.57
N ILE A 479 -29.03 22.92 -27.45
CA ILE A 479 -29.33 22.03 -26.33
C ILE A 479 -30.39 20.96 -26.66
N VAL A 480 -31.26 21.22 -27.63
CA VAL A 480 -32.37 20.33 -28.02
C VAL A 480 -31.89 19.21 -28.95
N GLU A 481 -31.14 19.55 -30.00
CA GLU A 481 -30.64 18.60 -31.00
C GLU A 481 -29.69 17.59 -30.37
N LEU A 482 -28.81 18.05 -29.48
CA LEU A 482 -27.87 17.16 -28.82
C LEU A 482 -28.55 16.20 -27.83
N ARG A 483 -29.55 16.68 -27.07
CA ARG A 483 -30.35 15.84 -26.17
C ARG A 483 -31.12 14.76 -26.91
N THR A 484 -31.63 15.08 -28.11
CA THR A 484 -32.25 14.07 -28.98
C THR A 484 -31.27 13.01 -29.43
N VAL A 485 -30.06 13.40 -29.85
CA VAL A 485 -29.02 12.46 -30.28
C VAL A 485 -28.61 11.54 -29.13
N TYR A 486 -28.41 12.07 -27.92
CA TYR A 486 -28.12 11.24 -26.75
C TYR A 486 -29.27 10.30 -26.40
N ALA A 487 -30.52 10.78 -26.37
CA ALA A 487 -31.67 9.95 -26.05
C ALA A 487 -31.83 8.79 -27.05
N ILE A 488 -31.68 9.06 -28.35
CA ILE A 488 -31.73 8.04 -29.39
C ILE A 488 -30.58 7.03 -29.20
N ALA A 489 -29.35 7.49 -29.00
CA ALA A 489 -28.20 6.62 -28.80
C ALA A 489 -28.34 5.71 -27.56
N VAL A 490 -28.86 6.24 -26.45
CA VAL A 490 -29.18 5.47 -25.24
C VAL A 490 -30.24 4.40 -25.51
N GLY A 491 -31.31 4.78 -26.21
CA GLY A 491 -32.40 3.87 -26.54
C GLY A 491 -31.98 2.73 -27.47
N ILE A 492 -31.15 3.03 -28.47
CA ILE A 492 -30.57 2.02 -29.38
C ILE A 492 -29.69 1.05 -28.59
N ALA A 493 -28.79 1.57 -27.75
CA ALA A 493 -27.88 0.75 -26.98
C ALA A 493 -28.61 -0.18 -25.99
N LEU A 494 -29.61 0.35 -25.26
CA LEU A 494 -30.44 -0.46 -24.36
C LEU A 494 -31.31 -1.48 -25.11
N GLY A 495 -31.89 -1.08 -26.24
CA GLY A 495 -32.71 -1.96 -27.07
C GLY A 495 -31.92 -3.15 -27.62
N ILE A 496 -30.72 -2.91 -28.14
CA ILE A 496 -29.84 -3.98 -28.63
C ILE A 496 -29.36 -4.86 -27.46
N TYR A 497 -29.04 -4.28 -26.30
CA TYR A 497 -28.66 -5.03 -25.10
C TYR A 497 -29.76 -6.01 -24.66
N ILE A 498 -30.98 -5.51 -24.45
CA ILE A 498 -32.11 -6.33 -24.00
C ILE A 498 -32.42 -7.43 -25.01
N SER A 499 -32.38 -7.11 -26.30
CA SER A 499 -32.66 -8.09 -27.35
C SER A 499 -31.60 -9.20 -27.40
N ALA A 500 -30.32 -8.85 -27.26
CA ALA A 500 -29.22 -9.81 -27.32
C ALA A 500 -29.07 -10.65 -26.03
N GLU A 501 -29.40 -10.11 -24.86
CA GLU A 501 -29.28 -10.82 -23.58
C GLU A 501 -30.45 -11.80 -23.35
N TYR A 502 -31.67 -11.40 -23.73
CA TYR A 502 -32.88 -12.15 -23.39
C TYR A 502 -33.56 -12.84 -24.57
N PHE A 503 -33.35 -12.39 -25.82
CA PHE A 503 -34.18 -12.80 -26.96
C PHE A 503 -33.40 -13.16 -28.24
N LEU A 504 -32.28 -13.87 -28.12
CA LEU A 504 -31.33 -14.20 -29.21
C LEU A 504 -31.93 -14.76 -30.53
N GLN A 505 -33.06 -15.48 -30.48
CA GLN A 505 -33.65 -16.15 -31.65
C GLN A 505 -34.81 -15.40 -32.33
N ALA A 506 -35.33 -14.32 -31.74
CA ALA A 506 -36.57 -13.69 -32.20
C ALA A 506 -36.33 -12.36 -32.96
N ALA A 507 -35.93 -12.42 -34.23
CA ALA A 507 -35.53 -11.24 -35.02
C ALA A 507 -36.59 -10.11 -35.11
N ILE A 508 -37.88 -10.47 -35.21
CA ILE A 508 -38.98 -9.49 -35.24
C ILE A 508 -39.12 -8.75 -33.90
N LEU A 509 -38.91 -9.47 -32.79
CA LEU A 509 -38.96 -8.92 -31.44
C LEU A 509 -37.80 -7.93 -31.19
N HIS A 510 -36.63 -8.13 -31.80
CA HIS A 510 -35.50 -7.20 -31.68
C HIS A 510 -35.86 -5.80 -32.23
N ALA A 511 -36.47 -5.74 -33.42
CA ALA A 511 -36.86 -4.48 -34.03
C ALA A 511 -37.87 -3.73 -33.16
N LEU A 512 -38.85 -4.45 -32.59
CA LEU A 512 -39.86 -3.89 -31.71
C LEU A 512 -39.25 -3.36 -30.39
N ILE A 513 -38.36 -4.14 -29.76
CA ILE A 513 -37.67 -3.74 -28.52
C ILE A 513 -36.78 -2.52 -28.76
N ILE A 514 -36.05 -2.45 -29.87
CA ILE A 514 -35.19 -1.29 -30.17
C ILE A 514 -36.03 -0.03 -30.39
N VAL A 515 -37.10 -0.12 -31.19
CA VAL A 515 -37.98 1.03 -31.46
C VAL A 515 -38.64 1.53 -30.18
N THR A 516 -39.17 0.61 -29.36
CA THR A 516 -39.79 0.97 -28.08
C THR A 516 -38.78 1.61 -27.12
N MET A 517 -37.57 1.06 -26.99
CA MET A 517 -36.55 1.65 -26.12
C MET A 517 -36.09 3.04 -26.58
N VAL A 518 -35.97 3.28 -27.89
CA VAL A 518 -35.69 4.62 -28.45
C VAL A 518 -36.83 5.60 -28.18
N CYS A 519 -38.08 5.20 -28.39
CA CYS A 519 -39.21 6.07 -28.11
C CYS A 519 -39.31 6.39 -26.62
N THR A 520 -39.08 5.40 -25.76
CA THR A 520 -39.13 5.56 -24.30
C THR A 520 -38.02 6.47 -23.80
N SER A 521 -36.78 6.32 -24.28
CA SER A 521 -35.68 7.19 -23.88
C SER A 521 -35.89 8.64 -24.32
N VAL A 522 -36.39 8.87 -25.54
CA VAL A 522 -36.73 10.20 -26.05
C VAL A 522 -37.87 10.81 -25.23
N PHE A 523 -38.91 10.03 -24.91
CA PHE A 523 -40.03 10.48 -24.07
C PHE A 523 -39.58 10.88 -22.66
N VAL A 524 -38.76 10.07 -21.99
CA VAL A 524 -38.24 10.37 -20.64
C VAL A 524 -37.37 11.63 -20.65
N VAL A 525 -36.49 11.80 -21.65
CA VAL A 525 -35.62 12.98 -21.72
C VAL A 525 -36.43 14.27 -21.93
N PHE A 526 -37.43 14.25 -22.81
CA PHE A 526 -38.25 15.43 -23.09
C PHE A 526 -39.30 15.74 -22.02
N THR A 527 -39.73 14.76 -21.23
CA THR A 527 -40.63 15.00 -20.08
C THR A 527 -39.90 15.67 -18.92
N HIS A 528 -38.67 15.26 -18.62
CA HIS A 528 -37.88 15.89 -17.56
C HIS A 528 -37.26 17.23 -17.97
N LEU A 529 -37.03 17.45 -19.27
CA LEU A 529 -36.38 18.66 -19.81
C LEU A 529 -37.16 19.21 -21.02
N PRO A 530 -38.26 19.95 -20.79
CA PRO A 530 -39.14 20.41 -21.86
C PRO A 530 -38.45 21.42 -22.79
N SER A 531 -38.75 21.30 -24.09
CA SER A 531 -38.28 22.15 -25.18
C SER A 531 -39.47 22.71 -25.97
N ALA A 532 -39.29 23.82 -26.70
CA ALA A 532 -40.32 24.35 -27.60
C ALA A 532 -40.79 23.32 -28.66
N SER A 533 -39.95 22.36 -29.04
CA SER A 533 -40.31 21.25 -29.94
C SER A 533 -41.02 20.09 -29.23
N SER A 534 -40.88 19.97 -27.91
CA SER A 534 -41.39 18.81 -27.14
C SER A 534 -42.91 18.73 -27.17
N THR A 535 -43.62 19.85 -27.08
CA THR A 535 -45.09 19.91 -27.03
C THR A 535 -45.77 19.40 -28.30
N LYS A 536 -45.10 19.45 -29.45
CA LYS A 536 -45.60 18.91 -30.72
C LYS A 536 -45.26 17.43 -30.94
N LEU A 537 -44.12 16.97 -30.41
CA LEU A 537 -43.56 15.65 -30.70
C LEU A 537 -43.94 14.58 -29.65
N LEU A 538 -44.10 14.99 -28.38
CA LEU A 538 -44.42 14.07 -27.27
C LEU A 538 -45.71 13.24 -27.48
N PRO A 539 -46.83 13.81 -27.97
CA PRO A 539 -48.07 13.06 -28.16
C PRO A 539 -47.92 11.92 -29.17
N TRP A 540 -47.18 12.15 -30.25
CA TRP A 540 -46.90 11.15 -31.28
C TRP A 540 -45.97 10.06 -30.77
N ILE A 541 -44.93 10.41 -30.00
CA ILE A 541 -44.03 9.42 -29.39
C ILE A 541 -44.78 8.57 -28.36
N PHE A 542 -45.65 9.18 -27.54
CA PHE A 542 -46.47 8.46 -26.57
C PHE A 542 -47.42 7.48 -27.25
N ALA A 543 -48.09 7.89 -28.33
CA ALA A 543 -48.93 6.99 -29.13
C ALA A 543 -48.13 5.80 -29.69
N LEU A 544 -46.88 6.02 -30.10
CA LEU A 544 -46.00 4.97 -30.63
C LEU A 544 -45.51 3.99 -29.55
N ILE A 545 -45.35 4.42 -28.30
CA ILE A 545 -45.06 3.55 -27.14
C ILE A 545 -46.28 2.70 -26.77
N VAL A 546 -47.48 3.26 -26.85
CA VAL A 546 -48.74 2.57 -26.45
C VAL A 546 -49.22 1.58 -27.51
N ALA A 547 -48.96 1.84 -28.79
CA ALA A 547 -49.34 0.95 -29.90
C ALA A 547 -48.94 -0.53 -29.71
N PRO A 548 -47.70 -0.89 -29.34
CA PRO A 548 -47.31 -2.28 -29.10
C PRO A 548 -47.94 -2.92 -27.85
N LEU A 549 -48.29 -2.13 -26.83
CA LEU A 549 -49.04 -2.61 -25.65
C LEU A 549 -50.49 -2.97 -25.99
N SER A 550 -51.09 -2.25 -26.94
CA SER A 550 -52.46 -2.50 -27.38
C SER A 550 -52.59 -3.77 -28.22
N SER A 551 -51.54 -4.21 -28.92
CA SER A 551 -51.57 -5.45 -29.70
C SER A 551 -51.59 -6.72 -28.84
N ASP A 552 -50.97 -6.73 -27.65
CA ASP A 552 -51.02 -7.89 -26.74
C ASP A 552 -52.38 -8.01 -26.02
N ILE A 553 -53.02 -6.88 -25.71
CA ILE A 553 -54.37 -6.86 -25.10
C ILE A 553 -55.43 -7.33 -26.11
N LEU A 554 -55.19 -7.16 -27.41
CA LEU A 554 -56.09 -7.61 -28.48
C LEU A 554 -55.83 -9.05 -28.96
N THR A 555 -54.68 -9.65 -28.66
CA THR A 555 -54.35 -11.06 -29.02
C THR A 555 -54.43 -12.03 -27.84
N GLY A 556 -54.56 -11.55 -26.60
CA GLY A 556 -54.82 -12.36 -25.40
C GLY A 556 -56.23 -12.95 -25.33
N GLY A 557 -56.56 -13.87 -26.24
CA GLY A 557 -57.66 -14.81 -26.03
C GLY A 557 -57.27 -15.83 -24.95
N PRO A 558 -58.21 -16.32 -24.11
CA PRO A 558 -57.93 -17.36 -23.14
C PRO A 558 -57.65 -18.67 -23.89
N GLY A 559 -56.40 -19.12 -23.88
CA GLY A 559 -55.96 -20.37 -24.51
C GLY A 559 -55.03 -21.13 -23.59
N GLU A 560 -55.43 -22.35 -23.26
CA GLU A 560 -54.78 -23.33 -22.39
C GLU A 560 -53.35 -23.71 -22.84
N ASN A 561 -52.36 -23.57 -21.93
CA ASN A 561 -51.38 -24.58 -21.49
C ASN A 561 -50.25 -23.94 -20.66
#